data_AF-A0A836Q3L1-F1
#
_entry.id   AF-A0A836Q3L1-F1
#
_cell.length_a   1.000
_cell.length_b   1.000
_cell.length_c   1.000
_cell.angle_alpha   90.00
_cell.angle_beta   90.00
_cell.angle_gamma   90.00
#
_symmetry.space_group_name_H-M   'P 1'
#
loop_
_entity.id
_entity.type
_entity.pdbx_description
1 polymer ?
#
loop_
_entity_poly.entity_id
_entity_poly.type
_entity_poly.pdbx_seq_one_letter_code
_entity_poly.pdbx_strand_id
1 'polypeptide(L)'
;MQRHAIGLVELDLTREFHTEFSYPVECYYIFSGPEVFGSKGYDFSLYIDGDVYCNGEISLPWNRIEFFAGVSHGSIEKLLGNDLDQIRQRWSVGEIVEYRVQSGVVAFNNANLNKVNFLRTIVEIYDESIRLGIPRKGDDSLFSLFQLLNPQIQPVLLEDTYNLLIRKSSQFAQDDETVIRDTVFFHFTASSPKPWLRNQAFPSFTAKYFARKWMQRMFDYLSESELERYFPENRSELTDSHMRFYWWGDRNVGDLITPYFLEHVCGVKNSSSLRIDEDQMSISTGRVARWLKSFRRKFVNRSRPHLKPRYCISTGSVMRLCSPEAVVYGSGIRSKNQPIEPGLIKFARGPLTRAQILKCGGECPPVYGDPGLLLSRYYKPERRLPSTRLVIAPHFTEFEQIRDMYLGEDQVRVVDMGCGDLLHVIEQIATADRVVSSSLHGIVIANSYQVPVRWIQFSDKIQGDNTKFHDHFASIGRPNEMAINAIEFQRLEPDILFKSVYAYELNIDLNRIQDEMFFDSNGFRNSAYYAVDS
;
A
#
# COMPACT_ATOMS: atom_id res chain seq x y z
N MET A 1 -10.07 -15.49 -12.62
CA MET A 1 -10.67 -14.16 -12.89
C MET A 1 -9.86 -13.51 -14.01
N GLN A 2 -10.49 -13.11 -15.11
CA GLN A 2 -9.83 -12.23 -16.08
C GLN A 2 -9.61 -10.88 -15.40
N ARG A 3 -8.35 -10.50 -15.19
CA ARG A 3 -8.00 -9.14 -14.77
C ARG A 3 -8.15 -8.25 -16.00
N HIS A 4 -9.15 -7.37 -15.99
CA HIS A 4 -9.25 -6.33 -17.00
C HIS A 4 -8.22 -5.24 -16.67
N ALA A 5 -7.38 -4.87 -17.64
CA ALA A 5 -6.52 -3.71 -17.49
C ALA A 5 -7.40 -2.46 -17.48
N ILE A 6 -7.55 -1.83 -16.32
CA ILE A 6 -8.25 -0.55 -16.18
C ILE A 6 -7.28 0.53 -16.64
N GLY A 7 -7.54 1.16 -17.79
CA GLY A 7 -6.89 2.41 -18.17
C GLY A 7 -7.53 3.57 -17.41
N LEU A 8 -6.74 4.43 -16.78
CA LEU A 8 -7.25 5.65 -16.19
C LEU A 8 -7.64 6.61 -17.33
N VAL A 9 -8.91 6.96 -17.41
CA VAL A 9 -9.39 8.05 -18.25
C VAL A 9 -9.89 9.13 -17.31
N GLU A 10 -9.10 10.20 -17.19
CA GLU A 10 -9.52 11.37 -16.43
C GLU A 10 -10.49 12.19 -17.30
N LEU A 11 -11.69 12.44 -16.78
CA LEU A 11 -12.74 13.19 -17.45
C LEU A 11 -13.18 14.33 -16.54
N ASP A 12 -13.09 15.57 -17.02
CA ASP A 12 -13.75 16.71 -16.38
C ASP A 12 -15.25 16.62 -16.67
N LEU A 13 -16.02 16.25 -15.66
CA LEU A 13 -17.47 16.15 -15.71
C LEU A 13 -18.18 17.39 -15.14
N THR A 14 -17.46 18.48 -14.87
CA THR A 14 -18.03 19.69 -14.23
C THR A 14 -19.22 20.27 -15.01
N ARG A 15 -19.25 20.08 -16.34
CA ARG A 15 -20.36 20.54 -17.20
C ARG A 15 -21.51 19.54 -17.33
N GLU A 16 -21.27 18.29 -16.97
CA GLU A 16 -22.25 17.20 -17.01
C GLU A 16 -23.08 17.16 -15.71
N PHE A 17 -22.52 17.68 -14.61
CA PHE A 17 -23.24 17.87 -13.38
C PHE A 17 -23.79 19.29 -13.27
N HIS A 18 -25.13 19.43 -13.27
CA HIS A 18 -25.78 20.74 -13.19
C HIS A 18 -25.45 21.46 -11.86
N THR A 19 -25.19 22.76 -11.93
CA THR A 19 -24.97 23.62 -10.75
C THR A 19 -26.25 23.98 -10.00
N GLU A 20 -27.40 23.66 -10.58
CA GLU A 20 -28.72 23.85 -9.99
C GLU A 20 -29.41 22.49 -9.93
N PHE A 21 -29.54 21.98 -8.70
CA PHE A 21 -30.33 20.79 -8.39
C PHE A 21 -31.31 21.18 -7.28
N SER A 22 -32.53 20.66 -7.32
CA SER A 22 -33.56 20.94 -6.31
C SER A 22 -33.18 20.42 -4.91
N TYR A 23 -32.07 19.67 -4.82
CA TYR A 23 -31.49 19.07 -3.62
C TYR A 23 -30.04 19.56 -3.43
N PRO A 24 -29.40 19.36 -2.26
CA PRO A 24 -27.98 19.68 -2.12
C PRO A 24 -27.16 18.99 -3.21
N VAL A 25 -26.37 19.79 -3.93
CA VAL A 25 -25.64 19.38 -5.15
C VAL A 25 -24.74 18.17 -4.89
N GLU A 26 -24.24 18.02 -3.67
CA GLU A 26 -23.45 16.88 -3.23
C GLU A 26 -24.18 15.53 -3.38
N CYS A 27 -25.51 15.51 -3.25
CA CYS A 27 -26.30 14.30 -3.42
C CYS A 27 -26.61 14.00 -4.88
N TYR A 28 -26.46 14.99 -5.78
CA TYR A 28 -26.72 14.80 -7.20
C TYR A 28 -25.75 13.78 -7.80
N TYR A 29 -24.49 13.77 -7.39
CA TYR A 29 -23.44 12.92 -7.96
C TYR A 29 -23.75 11.43 -7.85
N ILE A 30 -24.16 10.95 -6.67
CA ILE A 30 -24.49 9.53 -6.45
C ILE A 30 -25.73 9.11 -7.26
N PHE A 31 -26.74 9.97 -7.38
CA PHE A 31 -28.01 9.60 -8.01
C PHE A 31 -28.02 9.78 -9.53
N SER A 32 -27.26 10.74 -10.06
CA SER A 32 -27.13 10.97 -11.51
C SER A 32 -26.04 10.12 -12.16
N GLY A 33 -25.06 9.64 -11.37
CA GLY A 33 -23.94 8.82 -11.84
C GLY A 33 -24.36 7.70 -12.82
N PRO A 34 -25.34 6.84 -12.49
CA PRO A 34 -25.78 5.76 -13.39
C PRO A 34 -26.25 6.24 -14.78
N GLU A 35 -26.94 7.37 -14.85
CA GLU A 35 -27.40 7.95 -16.11
C GLU A 35 -26.23 8.56 -16.90
N VAL A 36 -25.39 9.36 -16.23
CA VAL A 36 -24.22 10.01 -16.82
C VAL A 36 -23.24 8.97 -17.38
N PHE A 37 -22.84 7.97 -16.58
CA PHE A 37 -21.91 6.93 -17.01
C PHE A 37 -22.54 5.96 -18.01
N GLY A 38 -23.85 5.65 -17.86
CA GLY A 38 -24.58 4.84 -18.83
C GLY A 38 -24.62 5.48 -20.22
N SER A 39 -24.88 6.79 -20.30
CA SER A 39 -24.87 7.54 -21.58
C SER A 39 -23.50 7.57 -22.28
N LYS A 40 -22.43 7.40 -21.51
CA LYS A 40 -21.04 7.31 -21.99
C LYS A 40 -20.61 5.87 -22.33
N GLY A 41 -21.52 4.90 -22.21
CA GLY A 41 -21.30 3.51 -22.60
C GLY A 41 -20.66 2.63 -21.52
N TYR A 42 -20.63 3.06 -20.26
CA TYR A 42 -20.14 2.23 -19.15
C TYR A 42 -21.27 1.37 -18.57
N ASP A 43 -21.02 0.06 -18.44
CA ASP A 43 -21.99 -0.88 -17.87
C ASP A 43 -22.20 -0.67 -16.36
N PHE A 44 -21.10 -0.38 -15.65
CA PHE A 44 -21.08 -0.18 -14.20
C PHE A 44 -20.44 1.15 -13.82
N SER A 45 -20.80 1.66 -12.65
CA SER A 45 -20.11 2.79 -12.01
C SER A 45 -19.90 2.51 -10.52
N LEU A 46 -18.91 3.17 -9.92
CA LEU A 46 -18.63 3.10 -8.49
C LEU A 46 -18.59 4.51 -7.92
N TYR A 47 -19.52 4.81 -7.03
CA TYR A 47 -19.54 6.04 -6.25
C TYR A 47 -18.73 5.86 -4.97
N ILE A 48 -17.91 6.86 -4.64
CA ILE A 48 -17.05 6.91 -3.45
C ILE A 48 -17.14 8.32 -2.88
N ASP A 49 -17.52 8.46 -1.61
CA ASP A 49 -17.57 9.74 -0.91
C ASP A 49 -16.17 10.39 -0.79
N GLY A 50 -16.12 11.72 -0.78
CA GLY A 50 -14.86 12.49 -0.71
C GLY A 50 -14.08 12.29 0.59
N ASP A 51 -14.70 11.76 1.64
CA ASP A 51 -14.07 11.39 2.92
C ASP A 51 -13.84 9.88 3.07
N VAL A 52 -13.81 9.14 1.97
CA VAL A 52 -13.43 7.73 1.93
C VAL A 52 -11.97 7.58 1.47
N TYR A 53 -11.20 6.81 2.22
CA TYR A 53 -9.86 6.41 1.84
C TYR A 53 -9.85 4.98 1.28
N CYS A 54 -9.42 4.85 0.02
CA CYS A 54 -9.17 3.56 -0.62
C CYS A 54 -7.78 3.03 -0.24
N ASN A 55 -7.76 1.85 0.36
CA ASN A 55 -6.60 1.26 1.02
C ASN A 55 -6.12 -0.06 0.35
N GLY A 56 -6.86 -0.58 -0.63
CA GLY A 56 -6.52 -1.82 -1.32
C GLY A 56 -7.17 -1.96 -2.70
N GLU A 57 -6.87 -3.06 -3.38
CA GLU A 57 -7.45 -3.38 -4.69
C GLU A 57 -8.98 -3.59 -4.60
N ILE A 58 -9.71 -3.00 -5.54
CA ILE A 58 -11.17 -3.07 -5.59
C ILE A 58 -11.57 -4.31 -6.40
N SER A 59 -12.14 -5.32 -5.74
CA SER A 59 -12.58 -6.57 -6.37
C SER A 59 -14.06 -6.85 -6.11
N LEU A 60 -14.94 -6.20 -6.87
CA LEU A 60 -16.38 -6.31 -6.70
C LEU A 60 -17.01 -7.47 -7.52
N PRO A 61 -18.12 -8.05 -7.05
CA PRO A 61 -18.82 -9.13 -7.76
C PRO A 61 -19.72 -8.58 -8.89
N TRP A 62 -19.15 -7.82 -9.84
CA TRP A 62 -19.88 -7.08 -10.88
C TRP A 62 -21.01 -7.86 -11.56
N ASN A 63 -20.76 -9.12 -11.93
CA ASN A 63 -21.74 -9.98 -12.60
C ASN A 63 -22.96 -10.35 -11.75
N ARG A 64 -22.91 -10.14 -10.43
CA ARG A 64 -24.03 -10.37 -9.50
C ARG A 64 -24.81 -9.09 -9.22
N ILE A 65 -24.29 -7.93 -9.61
CA ILE A 65 -24.91 -6.63 -9.35
C ILE A 65 -26.01 -6.39 -10.37
N GLU A 66 -27.24 -6.75 -10.01
CA GLU A 66 -28.41 -6.47 -10.86
C GLU A 66 -28.73 -4.98 -10.89
N PHE A 67 -28.73 -4.30 -9.74
CA PHE A 67 -29.00 -2.86 -9.65
C PHE A 67 -27.88 -2.11 -8.95
N PHE A 68 -27.58 -2.48 -7.70
CA PHE A 68 -26.50 -1.84 -6.95
C PHE A 68 -25.91 -2.78 -5.89
N ALA A 69 -24.73 -2.44 -5.39
CA ALA A 69 -24.06 -3.15 -4.31
C ALA A 69 -23.44 -2.16 -3.33
N GLY A 70 -23.44 -2.52 -2.04
CA GLY A 70 -22.84 -1.71 -0.99
C GLY A 70 -22.92 -2.41 0.36
N VAL A 71 -22.38 -1.76 1.39
CA VAL A 71 -22.33 -2.33 2.74
C VAL A 71 -23.59 -1.94 3.51
N SER A 72 -24.18 -2.93 4.20
CA SER A 72 -25.31 -2.69 5.10
C SER A 72 -24.82 -2.06 6.41
N HIS A 73 -25.35 -0.90 6.76
CA HIS A 73 -25.08 -0.26 8.06
C HIS A 73 -26.37 0.20 8.71
N GLY A 74 -26.73 -0.40 9.84
CA GLY A 74 -27.98 -0.08 10.54
C GLY A 74 -29.23 -0.55 9.77
N SER A 75 -30.40 -0.03 10.14
CA SER A 75 -31.66 -0.36 9.49
C SER A 75 -32.35 0.89 8.94
N ILE A 76 -33.14 0.70 7.88
CA ILE A 76 -34.01 1.74 7.31
C ILE A 76 -34.96 2.27 8.38
N GLU A 77 -35.53 1.36 9.18
CA GLU A 77 -36.45 1.72 10.28
C GLU A 77 -35.80 2.71 11.26
N LYS A 78 -34.57 2.42 11.70
CA LYS A 78 -33.86 3.29 12.65
C LYS A 78 -33.51 4.65 12.04
N LEU A 79 -33.16 4.70 10.74
CA LEU A 79 -32.81 5.96 10.09
C LEU A 79 -34.04 6.85 9.88
N LEU A 80 -35.14 6.28 9.40
CA LEU A 80 -36.36 7.04 9.10
C LEU A 80 -37.15 7.34 10.37
N GLY A 81 -37.04 6.50 11.39
CA GLY A 81 -37.52 6.74 12.75
C GLY A 81 -38.94 7.30 12.81
N ASN A 82 -39.07 8.52 13.34
CA ASN A 82 -40.36 9.18 13.57
C ASN A 82 -41.13 9.51 12.28
N ASP A 83 -40.48 9.47 11.11
CA ASP A 83 -41.13 9.79 9.84
C ASP A 83 -41.89 8.59 9.24
N LEU A 84 -41.65 7.37 9.76
CA LEU A 84 -42.20 6.13 9.18
C LEU A 84 -43.72 6.11 9.11
N ASP A 85 -44.41 6.64 10.12
CA ASP A 85 -45.87 6.66 10.15
C ASP A 85 -46.43 7.54 9.02
N GLN A 86 -45.83 8.71 8.80
CA GLN A 86 -46.20 9.59 7.69
C GLN A 86 -45.85 8.97 6.32
N ILE A 87 -44.71 8.29 6.23
CA ILE A 87 -44.31 7.56 5.03
C ILE A 87 -45.32 6.46 4.70
N ARG A 88 -45.74 5.66 5.69
CA ARG A 88 -46.75 4.59 5.53
C ARG A 88 -48.13 5.12 5.16
N GLN A 89 -48.49 6.32 5.61
CA GLN A 89 -49.74 6.97 5.22
C GLN A 89 -49.73 7.41 3.75
N ARG A 90 -48.56 7.83 3.23
CA ARG A 90 -48.45 8.35 1.87
C ARG A 90 -48.14 7.28 0.82
N TRP A 91 -47.25 6.35 1.14
CA TRP A 91 -46.77 5.33 0.23
C TRP A 91 -47.16 3.94 0.73
N SER A 92 -47.42 3.03 -0.21
CA SER A 92 -47.61 1.62 0.09
C SER A 92 -46.26 0.99 0.45
N VAL A 93 -45.95 0.99 1.75
CA VAL A 93 -44.73 0.38 2.28
C VAL A 93 -45.02 -1.06 2.70
N GLY A 94 -44.25 -2.00 2.16
CA GLY A 94 -44.29 -3.41 2.54
C GLY A 94 -43.51 -3.70 3.84
N GLU A 95 -43.05 -4.93 3.98
CA GLU A 95 -42.14 -5.31 5.07
C GLU A 95 -40.82 -4.54 4.96
N ILE A 96 -40.35 -3.99 6.08
CA ILE A 96 -39.08 -3.27 6.13
C ILE A 96 -37.96 -4.29 6.28
N VAL A 97 -37.09 -4.36 5.29
CA VAL A 97 -35.91 -5.23 5.32
C VAL A 97 -34.92 -4.82 6.42
N GLU A 98 -34.23 -5.80 7.01
CA GLU A 98 -33.28 -5.58 8.12
C GLU A 98 -31.91 -5.01 7.70
N TYR A 99 -31.74 -4.67 6.41
CA TYR A 99 -30.52 -4.05 5.90
C TYR A 99 -30.75 -2.60 5.45
N ARG A 100 -29.67 -1.84 5.36
CA ARG A 100 -29.66 -0.50 4.76
C ARG A 100 -28.32 -0.24 4.12
N VAL A 101 -28.27 -0.21 2.79
CA VAL A 101 -27.03 0.16 2.08
C VAL A 101 -26.75 1.64 2.32
N GLN A 102 -25.58 1.93 2.88
CA GLN A 102 -25.08 3.28 3.15
C GLN A 102 -24.46 3.87 1.87
N SER A 103 -24.65 5.17 1.64
CA SER A 103 -24.35 5.85 0.37
C SER A 103 -22.86 6.11 0.09
N GLY A 104 -21.96 5.95 1.06
CA GLY A 104 -20.59 6.42 0.90
C GLY A 104 -19.69 5.58 0.00
N VAL A 105 -20.05 4.32 -0.22
CA VAL A 105 -19.44 3.48 -1.28
C VAL A 105 -20.53 2.61 -1.88
N VAL A 106 -20.90 2.89 -3.12
CA VAL A 106 -21.97 2.17 -3.82
C VAL A 106 -21.57 1.89 -5.26
N ALA A 107 -21.63 0.62 -5.64
CA ALA A 107 -21.48 0.19 -7.02
C ALA A 107 -22.84 0.10 -7.70
N PHE A 108 -22.94 0.53 -8.95
CA PHE A 108 -24.17 0.60 -9.71
C PHE A 108 -24.07 -0.18 -11.01
N ASN A 109 -25.16 -0.84 -11.39
CA ASN A 109 -25.42 -1.31 -12.74
C ASN A 109 -26.18 -0.19 -13.48
N ASN A 110 -25.47 0.51 -14.36
CA ASN A 110 -25.96 1.75 -14.97
C ASN A 110 -27.19 1.47 -15.85
N ALA A 111 -27.11 0.43 -16.70
CA ALA A 111 -28.19 0.10 -17.62
C ALA A 111 -29.49 -0.27 -16.89
N ASN A 112 -29.40 -1.04 -15.80
CA ASN A 112 -30.58 -1.47 -15.06
C ASN A 112 -31.18 -0.35 -14.20
N LEU A 113 -30.35 0.52 -13.61
CA LEU A 113 -30.86 1.71 -12.91
C LEU A 113 -31.53 2.71 -13.86
N ASN A 114 -31.04 2.85 -15.09
CA ASN A 114 -31.68 3.70 -16.10
C ASN A 114 -33.05 3.15 -16.52
N LYS A 115 -33.22 1.83 -16.64
CA LYS A 115 -34.52 1.20 -16.95
C LYS A 115 -35.60 1.48 -15.91
N VAL A 116 -35.21 1.64 -14.64
CA VAL A 116 -36.12 1.96 -13.53
C VAL A 116 -36.21 3.46 -13.26
N ASN A 117 -35.65 4.30 -14.13
CA ASN A 117 -35.65 5.77 -13.99
C ASN A 117 -35.13 6.21 -12.60
N PHE A 118 -33.98 5.68 -12.17
CA PHE A 118 -33.45 5.87 -10.82
C PHE A 118 -33.39 7.34 -10.37
N LEU A 119 -32.72 8.22 -11.13
CA LEU A 119 -32.60 9.64 -10.80
C LEU A 119 -33.96 10.32 -10.71
N ARG A 120 -34.84 10.09 -11.68
CA ARG A 120 -36.20 10.65 -11.68
C ARG A 120 -37.00 10.20 -10.46
N THR A 121 -36.91 8.93 -10.11
CA THR A 121 -37.59 8.38 -8.91
C THR A 121 -37.08 9.03 -7.64
N ILE A 122 -35.76 9.26 -7.53
CA ILE A 122 -35.15 9.99 -6.41
C ILE A 122 -35.70 11.42 -6.31
N VAL A 123 -35.79 12.14 -7.43
CA VAL A 123 -36.35 13.51 -7.48
C VAL A 123 -37.82 13.52 -7.05
N GLU A 124 -38.64 12.60 -7.56
CA GLU A 124 -40.06 12.49 -7.21
C GLU A 124 -40.27 12.17 -5.72
N ILE A 125 -39.45 11.27 -5.16
CA ILE A 125 -39.46 10.95 -3.72
C ILE A 125 -39.05 12.18 -2.89
N TYR A 126 -38.03 12.90 -3.33
CA TYR A 126 -37.56 14.09 -2.62
C TYR A 126 -38.64 15.18 -2.58
N ASP A 127 -39.20 15.54 -3.73
CA ASP A 127 -40.26 16.56 -3.84
C ASP A 127 -41.45 16.23 -2.95
N GLU A 128 -41.85 14.95 -2.94
CA GLU A 128 -42.94 14.49 -2.10
C GLU A 128 -42.58 14.53 -0.61
N SER A 129 -41.35 14.17 -0.24
CA SER A 129 -40.88 14.26 1.16
C SER A 129 -40.92 15.71 1.68
N ILE A 130 -40.64 16.69 0.81
CA ILE A 130 -40.77 18.12 1.12
C ILE A 130 -42.23 18.48 1.35
N ARG A 131 -43.14 18.05 0.46
CA ARG A 131 -44.58 18.31 0.58
C ARG A 131 -45.19 17.74 1.88
N LEU A 132 -44.70 16.59 2.33
CA LEU A 132 -45.14 15.95 3.57
C LEU A 132 -44.53 16.56 4.84
N GLY A 133 -43.62 17.54 4.72
CA GLY A 133 -42.94 18.11 5.89
C GLY A 133 -41.90 17.18 6.53
N ILE A 134 -41.48 16.13 5.81
CA ILE A 134 -40.41 15.19 6.21
C ILE A 134 -39.22 15.28 5.25
N PRO A 135 -38.63 16.47 5.04
CA PRO A 135 -37.55 16.64 4.06
C PRO A 135 -36.38 15.71 4.36
N ARG A 136 -35.96 14.93 3.37
CA ARG A 136 -34.71 14.15 3.45
C ARG A 136 -33.54 15.13 3.33
N LYS A 137 -32.53 15.11 4.21
CA LYS A 137 -31.46 16.14 4.25
C LYS A 137 -30.07 15.65 3.83
N GLY A 138 -29.96 14.40 3.37
CA GLY A 138 -28.76 13.87 2.74
C GLY A 138 -29.07 12.64 1.90
N ASP A 139 -28.12 12.31 1.04
CA ASP A 139 -28.03 11.12 0.20
C ASP A 139 -28.40 9.83 0.94
N ASP A 140 -27.85 9.59 2.13
CA ASP A 140 -28.12 8.39 2.93
C ASP A 140 -29.62 8.23 3.25
N SER A 141 -30.28 9.33 3.62
CA SER A 141 -31.70 9.34 3.98
C SER A 141 -32.63 9.22 2.78
N LEU A 142 -32.24 9.81 1.64
CA LEU A 142 -33.01 9.74 0.40
C LEU A 142 -32.84 8.37 -0.27
N PHE A 143 -31.63 7.83 -0.27
CA PHE A 143 -31.33 6.51 -0.80
C PHE A 143 -31.99 5.40 0.02
N SER A 144 -32.04 5.54 1.35
CA SER A 144 -32.77 4.60 2.21
C SER A 144 -34.28 4.63 1.95
N LEU A 145 -34.85 5.80 1.67
CA LEU A 145 -36.27 5.92 1.31
C LEU A 145 -36.52 5.30 -0.07
N PHE A 146 -35.62 5.49 -1.03
CA PHE A 146 -35.68 4.78 -2.32
C PHE A 146 -35.67 3.26 -2.16
N GLN A 147 -34.76 2.73 -1.32
CA GLN A 147 -34.68 1.29 -0.99
C GLN A 147 -35.99 0.78 -0.39
N LEU A 148 -36.60 1.56 0.52
CA LEU A 148 -37.88 1.20 1.16
C LEU A 148 -39.05 1.15 0.17
N LEU A 149 -39.10 2.13 -0.74
CA LEU A 149 -40.21 2.28 -1.69
C LEU A 149 -40.07 1.38 -2.92
N ASN A 150 -38.91 0.76 -3.12
CA ASN A 150 -38.63 -0.12 -4.26
C ASN A 150 -38.08 -1.48 -3.79
N PRO A 151 -38.85 -2.27 -3.02
CA PRO A 151 -38.38 -3.54 -2.47
C PRO A 151 -38.03 -4.59 -3.54
N GLN A 152 -38.48 -4.42 -4.78
CA GLN A 152 -38.06 -5.25 -5.91
C GLN A 152 -36.61 -5.01 -6.35
N ILE A 153 -36.01 -3.86 -5.99
CA ILE A 153 -34.64 -3.49 -6.33
C ILE A 153 -33.72 -3.94 -5.18
N GLN A 154 -33.28 -5.18 -5.25
CA GLN A 154 -32.46 -5.80 -4.21
C GLN A 154 -30.97 -5.49 -4.41
N PRO A 155 -30.21 -5.10 -3.36
CA PRO A 155 -28.78 -4.92 -3.45
C PRO A 155 -28.01 -6.23 -3.34
N VAL A 156 -26.78 -6.21 -3.85
CA VAL A 156 -25.74 -7.13 -3.37
C VAL A 156 -25.11 -6.52 -2.12
N LEU A 157 -25.28 -7.18 -0.96
CA LEU A 157 -24.62 -6.76 0.27
C LEU A 157 -23.14 -7.16 0.26
N LEU A 158 -22.27 -6.17 0.44
CA LEU A 158 -20.82 -6.36 0.51
C LEU A 158 -20.36 -6.55 1.96
N GLU A 159 -19.16 -7.12 2.14
CA GLU A 159 -18.49 -7.20 3.44
C GLU A 159 -18.17 -5.81 3.99
N ASP A 160 -18.15 -5.67 5.32
CA ASP A 160 -17.86 -4.41 6.01
C ASP A 160 -16.53 -3.76 5.57
N THR A 161 -15.56 -4.56 5.12
CA THR A 161 -14.27 -4.13 4.58
C THR A 161 -14.39 -3.22 3.35
N TYR A 162 -15.53 -3.25 2.64
CA TYR A 162 -15.80 -2.39 1.47
C TYR A 162 -16.43 -1.04 1.82
N ASN A 163 -16.71 -0.75 3.10
CA ASN A 163 -17.14 0.56 3.57
C ASN A 163 -17.12 0.58 5.12
N LEU A 164 -15.92 0.57 5.70
CA LEU A 164 -15.76 0.53 7.15
C LEU A 164 -16.02 1.93 7.73
N LEU A 165 -17.17 2.11 8.38
CA LEU A 165 -17.54 3.38 8.98
C LEU A 165 -16.72 3.67 10.24
N ILE A 166 -15.89 4.69 10.14
CA ILE A 166 -15.21 5.30 11.27
C ILE A 166 -16.15 6.35 11.86
N ARG A 167 -16.54 6.15 13.11
CA ARG A 167 -17.48 6.99 13.88
C ARG A 167 -16.85 7.57 15.14
N LYS A 168 -15.80 6.95 15.69
CA LYS A 168 -15.10 7.42 16.89
C LYS A 168 -13.61 7.14 16.80
N SER A 169 -12.79 8.00 17.41
CA SER A 169 -11.35 7.78 17.57
C SER A 169 -11.02 6.47 18.28
N SER A 170 -11.92 5.98 19.15
CA SER A 170 -11.76 4.70 19.86
C SER A 170 -11.76 3.48 18.93
N GLN A 171 -12.36 3.56 17.74
CA GLN A 171 -12.26 2.48 16.75
C GLN A 171 -10.85 2.35 16.16
N PHE A 172 -10.02 3.37 16.32
CA PHE A 172 -8.59 3.32 16.04
C PHE A 172 -7.74 3.01 17.27
N ALA A 173 -8.33 2.85 18.47
CA ALA A 173 -7.56 2.74 19.72
C ALA A 173 -6.85 1.40 19.92
N GLN A 174 -7.17 0.39 19.10
CA GLN A 174 -6.40 -0.84 19.04
C GLN A 174 -5.58 -0.83 17.74
N ASP A 175 -4.28 -1.10 17.87
CA ASP A 175 -3.36 -1.27 16.74
C ASP A 175 -3.71 -2.58 16.02
N ASP A 176 -4.82 -2.57 15.28
CA ASP A 176 -5.33 -3.74 14.60
C ASP A 176 -4.76 -3.82 13.19
N GLU A 177 -3.70 -4.62 13.07
CA GLU A 177 -3.05 -4.94 11.81
C GLU A 177 -4.02 -5.54 10.78
N THR A 178 -4.97 -6.36 11.23
CA THR A 178 -5.91 -7.04 10.32
C THR A 178 -6.88 -6.04 9.71
N VAL A 179 -7.37 -5.09 10.51
CA VAL A 179 -8.24 -4.02 10.00
C VAL A 179 -7.54 -3.19 8.94
N ILE A 180 -6.30 -2.71 9.19
CA ILE A 180 -5.55 -1.94 8.18
C ILE A 180 -5.26 -2.80 6.95
N ARG A 181 -4.91 -4.08 7.12
CA ARG A 181 -4.53 -4.93 5.99
C ARG A 181 -5.73 -5.25 5.10
N ASP A 182 -6.86 -5.64 5.69
CA ASP A 182 -7.96 -6.32 5.01
C ASP A 182 -9.11 -5.38 4.59
N THR A 183 -9.17 -4.16 5.13
CA THR A 183 -10.19 -3.17 4.76
C THR A 183 -9.83 -2.47 3.44
N VAL A 184 -10.74 -2.48 2.48
CA VAL A 184 -10.60 -1.80 1.18
C VAL A 184 -10.94 -0.32 1.29
N PHE A 185 -12.05 0.03 1.96
CA PHE A 185 -12.51 1.40 2.09
C PHE A 185 -12.71 1.80 3.55
N PHE A 186 -12.00 2.85 3.97
CA PHE A 186 -12.18 3.50 5.27
C PHE A 186 -13.02 4.76 5.08
N HIS A 187 -14.22 4.77 5.64
CA HIS A 187 -15.12 5.91 5.51
C HIS A 187 -15.09 6.76 6.79
N PHE A 188 -14.49 7.95 6.69
CA PHE A 188 -14.37 8.90 7.78
C PHE A 188 -15.63 9.74 7.91
N THR A 189 -16.72 9.19 8.46
CA THR A 189 -18.02 9.90 8.56
C THR A 189 -17.94 11.24 9.32
N ALA A 190 -18.99 12.06 9.25
CA ALA A 190 -19.08 13.34 9.97
C ALA A 190 -18.85 13.24 11.51
N SER A 191 -19.08 12.07 12.10
CA SER A 191 -18.85 11.83 13.54
C SER A 191 -17.38 11.56 13.88
N SER A 192 -16.54 11.31 12.87
CA SER A 192 -15.14 10.93 13.05
C SER A 192 -14.19 12.14 13.07
N PRO A 193 -13.07 12.04 13.81
CA PRO A 193 -11.95 12.95 13.61
C PRO A 193 -11.45 12.80 12.16
N LYS A 194 -11.42 13.91 11.43
CA LYS A 194 -10.95 13.95 10.05
C LYS A 194 -9.41 13.93 10.03
N PRO A 195 -8.76 12.87 9.50
CA PRO A 195 -7.32 12.67 9.62
C PRO A 195 -6.46 13.73 8.92
N TRP A 196 -7.03 14.50 7.98
CA TRP A 196 -6.33 15.60 7.30
C TRP A 196 -6.31 16.92 8.08
N LEU A 197 -6.99 17.02 9.23
CA LEU A 197 -7.01 18.26 10.01
C LEU A 197 -5.82 18.35 10.98
N ARG A 198 -4.96 19.35 10.77
CA ARG A 198 -3.66 19.52 11.47
C ARG A 198 -3.75 19.66 13.00
N ASN A 199 -4.81 20.29 13.51
CA ASN A 199 -4.96 20.58 14.95
C ASN A 199 -5.54 19.41 15.76
N GLN A 200 -5.65 18.21 15.17
CA GLN A 200 -6.14 17.03 15.86
C GLN A 200 -5.01 16.20 16.45
N ALA A 201 -5.11 15.87 17.74
CA ALA A 201 -4.28 14.85 18.34
C ALA A 201 -4.73 13.48 17.83
N PHE A 202 -3.80 12.70 17.26
CA PHE A 202 -4.04 11.33 16.83
C PHE A 202 -3.53 10.36 17.91
N PRO A 203 -4.42 9.84 18.79
CA PRO A 203 -4.00 9.11 20.00
C PRO A 203 -3.49 7.69 19.72
N SER A 204 -3.69 7.15 18.51
CA SER A 204 -3.34 5.78 18.15
C SER A 204 -2.52 5.69 16.88
N PHE A 205 -1.89 4.52 16.66
CA PHE A 205 -1.12 4.25 15.45
C PHE A 205 -1.97 4.40 14.20
N THR A 206 -3.16 3.79 14.17
CA THR A 206 -4.02 3.79 12.98
C THR A 206 -4.48 5.20 12.59
N ALA A 207 -4.79 6.05 13.58
CA ALA A 207 -5.14 7.44 13.32
C ALA A 207 -3.95 8.23 12.74
N LYS A 208 -2.74 8.03 13.28
CA LYS A 208 -1.50 8.62 12.73
C LYS A 208 -1.18 8.10 11.33
N TYR A 209 -1.42 6.81 11.08
CA TYR A 209 -1.24 6.20 9.77
C TYR A 209 -2.09 6.90 8.73
N PHE A 210 -3.41 7.02 8.96
CA PHE A 210 -4.28 7.69 8.01
C PHE A 210 -4.00 9.18 7.88
N ALA A 211 -3.69 9.89 8.98
CA ALA A 211 -3.27 11.28 8.89
C ALA A 211 -2.07 11.45 7.94
N ARG A 212 -1.03 10.61 8.10
CA ARG A 212 0.13 10.61 7.20
C ARG A 212 -0.27 10.28 5.75
N LYS A 213 -1.10 9.26 5.53
CA LYS A 213 -1.53 8.85 4.18
C LYS A 213 -2.31 9.94 3.46
N TRP A 214 -3.24 10.61 4.14
CA TRP A 214 -3.96 11.75 3.58
C TRP A 214 -3.02 12.89 3.23
N MET A 215 -2.10 13.26 4.12
CA MET A 215 -1.11 14.29 3.84
C MET A 215 -0.22 13.95 2.65
N GLN A 216 0.26 12.72 2.54
CA GLN A 216 1.04 12.27 1.39
C GLN A 216 0.26 12.45 0.09
N ARG A 217 -1.00 12.00 0.05
CA ARG A 217 -1.85 12.15 -1.13
C ARG A 217 -2.12 13.62 -1.46
N MET A 218 -2.36 14.47 -0.47
CA MET A 218 -2.52 15.91 -0.72
C MET A 218 -1.28 16.50 -1.41
N PHE A 219 -0.07 16.23 -0.91
CA PHE A 219 1.15 16.76 -1.53
C PHE A 219 1.46 16.16 -2.91
N ASP A 220 1.14 14.88 -3.13
CA ASP A 220 1.44 14.20 -4.38
C ASP A 220 0.52 14.61 -5.52
N TYR A 221 -0.74 15.00 -5.24
CA TYR A 221 -1.75 15.23 -6.27
C TYR A 221 -2.23 16.68 -6.38
N LEU A 222 -2.17 17.49 -5.32
CA LEU A 222 -2.58 18.89 -5.39
C LEU A 222 -1.45 19.76 -5.92
N SER A 223 -1.78 20.67 -6.82
CA SER A 223 -0.86 21.73 -7.25
C SER A 223 -0.56 22.70 -6.10
N GLU A 224 0.52 23.47 -6.23
CA GLU A 224 0.88 24.47 -5.21
C GLU A 224 -0.26 25.48 -4.97
N SER A 225 -0.99 25.88 -6.01
CA SER A 225 -2.10 26.82 -5.89
C SER A 225 -3.31 26.21 -5.20
N GLU A 226 -3.56 24.90 -5.39
CA GLU A 226 -4.60 24.16 -4.68
C GLU A 226 -4.24 23.96 -3.21
N LEU A 227 -2.98 23.61 -2.92
CA LEU A 227 -2.48 23.55 -1.55
C LEU A 227 -2.61 24.92 -0.87
N GLU A 228 -2.23 26.01 -1.53
CA GLU A 228 -2.37 27.36 -0.99
C GLU A 228 -3.84 27.77 -0.77
N ARG A 229 -4.73 27.36 -1.68
CA ARG A 229 -6.16 27.68 -1.59
C ARG A 229 -6.89 26.89 -0.51
N TYR A 230 -6.62 25.59 -0.42
CA TYR A 230 -7.42 24.67 0.40
C TYR A 230 -6.72 24.23 1.71
N PHE A 231 -5.38 24.24 1.73
CA PHE A 231 -4.55 23.79 2.86
C PHE A 231 -3.33 24.72 3.09
N PRO A 232 -3.54 26.04 3.22
CA PRO A 232 -2.44 27.03 3.27
C PRO A 232 -1.43 26.77 4.39
N GLU A 233 -1.86 26.15 5.48
CA GLU A 233 -1.02 25.79 6.61
C GLU A 233 -0.01 24.68 6.31
N ASN A 234 -0.22 23.90 5.24
CA ASN A 234 0.61 22.75 4.88
C ASN A 234 1.72 23.07 3.88
N ARG A 235 1.67 24.23 3.21
CA ARG A 235 2.64 24.61 2.16
C ARG A 235 4.08 24.65 2.65
N SER A 236 4.31 25.15 3.87
CA SER A 236 5.65 25.34 4.44
C SER A 236 6.39 24.04 4.79
N GLU A 237 5.74 22.88 4.62
CA GLU A 237 6.27 21.58 5.04
C GLU A 237 7.10 20.87 3.96
N LEU A 238 7.00 21.33 2.71
CA LEU A 238 7.84 20.85 1.62
C LEU A 238 9.19 21.57 1.65
N THR A 239 10.27 20.81 1.47
CA THR A 239 11.63 21.37 1.39
C THR A 239 12.21 21.16 0.01
N ASP A 240 12.98 22.13 -0.48
CA ASP A 240 13.75 22.00 -1.73
C ASP A 240 14.98 21.07 -1.57
N SER A 241 15.30 20.64 -0.34
CA SER A 241 16.42 19.76 -0.06
C SER A 241 16.09 18.31 -0.36
N HIS A 242 16.88 17.66 -1.22
CA HIS A 242 16.75 16.23 -1.45
C HIS A 242 17.16 15.42 -0.22
N MET A 243 16.36 14.42 0.12
CA MET A 243 16.68 13.44 1.16
C MET A 243 17.95 12.67 0.77
N ARG A 244 18.82 12.43 1.74
CA ARG A 244 20.00 11.57 1.56
C ARG A 244 19.59 10.10 1.58
N PHE A 245 20.32 9.24 0.92
CA PHE A 245 20.05 7.80 0.85
C PHE A 245 21.28 7.00 1.23
N TYR A 246 21.07 5.85 1.85
CA TYR A 246 22.16 4.93 2.17
C TYR A 246 22.04 3.62 1.41
N TRP A 247 23.19 3.16 0.94
CA TRP A 247 23.45 1.79 0.50
C TRP A 247 24.92 1.47 0.79
N TRP A 248 25.26 0.20 0.96
CA TRP A 248 26.55 -0.20 1.51
C TRP A 248 27.72 -0.04 0.51
N GLY A 249 27.54 -0.41 -0.75
CA GLY A 249 28.64 -0.44 -1.72
C GLY A 249 28.17 -0.48 -3.17
N ASP A 250 29.13 -0.53 -4.09
CA ASP A 250 28.94 -0.50 -5.54
C ASP A 250 29.01 -1.89 -6.20
N ARG A 251 29.45 -2.91 -5.47
CA ARG A 251 29.61 -4.28 -6.01
C ARG A 251 28.45 -5.22 -5.69
N ASN A 252 27.93 -5.17 -4.47
CA ASN A 252 26.83 -6.05 -4.07
C ASN A 252 25.55 -5.61 -4.77
N VAL A 253 25.07 -6.43 -5.69
CA VAL A 253 23.94 -6.11 -6.58
C VAL A 253 22.66 -5.79 -5.82
N GLY A 254 22.46 -6.38 -4.64
CA GLY A 254 21.34 -6.03 -3.78
C GLY A 254 21.35 -4.58 -3.29
N ASP A 255 22.54 -4.04 -3.03
CA ASP A 255 22.71 -2.65 -2.57
C ASP A 255 22.58 -1.65 -3.73
N LEU A 256 22.57 -2.13 -4.99
CA LEU A 256 22.39 -1.30 -6.19
C LEU A 256 20.93 -1.01 -6.53
N ILE A 257 19.97 -1.65 -5.86
CA ILE A 257 18.53 -1.48 -6.15
C ILE A 257 18.08 -0.03 -5.84
N THR A 258 18.50 0.52 -4.70
CA THR A 258 18.19 1.91 -4.33
C THR A 258 18.78 2.93 -5.32
N PRO A 259 20.08 2.92 -5.65
CA PRO A 259 20.63 3.85 -6.64
C PRO A 259 20.03 3.62 -8.04
N TYR A 260 19.69 2.38 -8.41
CA TYR A 260 18.98 2.11 -9.66
C TYR A 260 17.66 2.88 -9.75
N PHE A 261 16.81 2.83 -8.71
CA PHE A 261 15.57 3.59 -8.70
C PHE A 261 15.79 5.11 -8.72
N LEU A 262 16.80 5.61 -7.99
CA LEU A 262 17.14 7.04 -8.01
C LEU A 262 17.52 7.51 -9.43
N GLU A 263 18.33 6.74 -10.15
CA GLU A 263 18.82 7.12 -11.48
C GLU A 263 17.78 6.91 -12.58
N HIS A 264 17.11 5.75 -12.58
CA HIS A 264 16.28 5.31 -13.70
C HIS A 264 14.80 5.67 -13.53
N VAL A 265 14.35 5.91 -12.29
CA VAL A 265 12.96 6.29 -12.02
C VAL A 265 12.88 7.76 -11.61
N CYS A 266 13.70 8.18 -10.65
CA CYS A 266 13.68 9.56 -10.17
C CYS A 266 14.46 10.55 -11.04
N GLY A 267 15.19 10.09 -12.07
CA GLY A 267 15.97 10.94 -12.97
C GLY A 267 17.20 11.60 -12.33
N VAL A 268 17.70 11.07 -11.21
CA VAL A 268 18.90 11.57 -10.56
C VAL A 268 20.12 11.25 -11.43
N LYS A 269 20.80 12.26 -11.98
CA LYS A 269 21.94 12.05 -12.90
C LYS A 269 23.11 11.28 -12.28
N ASN A 270 23.31 11.42 -10.97
CA ASN A 270 24.35 10.73 -10.23
C ASN A 270 23.84 10.44 -8.82
N SER A 271 23.39 9.20 -8.57
CA SER A 271 22.84 8.80 -7.27
C SER A 271 23.84 9.03 -6.13
N SER A 272 25.15 8.88 -6.38
CA SER A 272 26.20 9.06 -5.37
C SER A 272 26.21 10.45 -4.73
N SER A 273 25.67 11.47 -5.41
CA SER A 273 25.50 12.81 -4.83
C SER A 273 24.50 12.86 -3.66
N LEU A 274 23.54 11.94 -3.66
CA LEU A 274 22.54 11.77 -2.60
C LEU A 274 22.97 10.74 -1.55
N ARG A 275 24.07 10.01 -1.78
CA ARG A 275 24.57 9.01 -0.84
C ARG A 275 24.98 9.66 0.48
N ILE A 276 24.72 8.96 1.58
CA ILE A 276 25.31 9.20 2.91
C ILE A 276 26.05 7.94 3.35
N ASP A 277 27.19 8.12 4.02
CA ASP A 277 28.00 7.02 4.55
C ASP A 277 27.69 6.75 6.04
N GLU A 278 28.06 5.55 6.54
CA GLU A 278 27.72 5.12 7.91
C GLU A 278 28.30 6.05 8.99
N ASP A 279 29.49 6.61 8.76
CA ASP A 279 30.14 7.55 9.66
C ASP A 279 29.35 8.85 9.78
N GLN A 280 28.81 9.37 8.67
CA GLN A 280 27.98 10.57 8.61
C GLN A 280 26.63 10.39 9.33
N MET A 281 26.10 9.17 9.37
CA MET A 281 24.91 8.84 10.17
C MET A 281 25.19 8.83 11.67
N SER A 282 26.39 8.38 12.08
CA SER A 282 26.74 8.20 13.48
C SER A 282 26.94 9.52 14.24
N ILE A 283 27.24 10.63 13.53
CA ILE A 283 27.60 11.92 14.13
C ILE A 283 26.44 12.53 14.95
N SER A 284 25.17 12.21 14.67
CA SER A 284 24.03 12.66 15.49
C SER A 284 23.83 11.86 16.80
N THR A 285 24.51 10.71 16.95
CA THR A 285 24.47 9.87 18.17
C THR A 285 25.64 10.16 19.13
N GLY A 286 26.52 11.11 18.77
CA GLY A 286 27.78 11.40 19.46
C GLY A 286 27.63 12.14 20.80
N ARG A 287 27.94 11.43 21.91
CA ARG A 287 28.20 11.91 23.29
C ARG A 287 27.04 12.56 24.06
N VAL A 288 26.31 13.52 23.49
CA VAL A 288 25.23 14.24 24.19
C VAL A 288 24.00 13.35 24.41
N ALA A 289 23.64 12.53 23.42
CA ALA A 289 22.52 11.57 23.53
C ALA A 289 22.77 10.45 24.55
N ARG A 290 24.03 9.99 24.70
CA ARG A 290 24.42 8.99 25.73
C ARG A 290 24.34 9.57 27.14
N TRP A 291 24.76 10.82 27.33
CA TRP A 291 24.64 11.52 28.61
C TRP A 291 23.18 11.79 28.99
N LEU A 292 22.36 12.24 28.02
CA LEU A 292 20.91 12.45 28.21
C LEU A 292 20.13 11.15 28.46
N LYS A 293 20.53 10.01 27.86
CA LYS A 293 19.90 8.69 28.10
C LYS A 293 20.04 8.23 29.56
N SER A 294 21.12 8.60 30.25
CA SER A 294 21.31 8.25 31.68
C SER A 294 20.44 9.10 32.61
N PHE A 295 20.19 10.37 32.26
CA PHE A 295 19.32 11.27 33.03
C PHE A 295 17.81 11.07 32.76
N ARG A 296 17.42 10.75 31.51
CA ARG A 296 16.01 10.59 31.12
C ARG A 296 15.33 9.31 31.59
N ARG A 297 16.07 8.26 31.99
CA ARG A 297 15.44 7.00 32.42
C ARG A 297 14.63 7.11 33.72
N LYS A 298 14.78 8.21 34.48
CA LYS A 298 13.98 8.49 35.68
C LYS A 298 12.73 9.34 35.44
N PHE A 299 12.55 9.97 34.27
CA PHE A 299 11.43 10.87 33.99
C PHE A 299 11.10 10.94 32.49
N VAL A 300 10.47 9.92 31.90
CA VAL A 300 9.83 10.09 30.58
C VAL A 300 8.57 9.23 30.47
N ASN A 301 7.42 9.86 30.73
CA ASN A 301 6.14 9.56 30.11
C ASN A 301 5.68 10.78 29.29
N ARG A 302 6.63 11.41 28.58
CA ARG A 302 6.41 12.59 27.73
C ARG A 302 7.00 12.33 26.34
N SER A 303 6.17 12.57 25.34
CA SER A 303 6.40 12.44 23.90
C SER A 303 7.83 12.78 23.50
N ARG A 304 8.52 11.86 22.80
CA ARG A 304 9.80 12.18 22.16
C ARG A 304 9.52 13.25 21.10
N PRO A 305 10.29 14.36 21.03
CA PRO A 305 10.14 15.32 19.94
C PRO A 305 10.33 14.57 18.60
N HIS A 306 9.45 14.83 17.64
CA HIS A 306 9.60 14.33 16.28
C HIS A 306 10.92 14.91 15.74
N LEU A 307 11.90 14.03 15.48
CA LEU A 307 13.15 14.44 14.89
C LEU A 307 12.98 14.37 13.38
N LYS A 308 13.30 15.50 12.77
CA LYS A 308 13.42 15.72 11.34
C LYS A 308 14.22 14.58 10.67
N PRO A 309 13.62 13.75 9.80
CA PRO A 309 14.35 12.77 9.02
C PRO A 309 15.40 13.43 8.13
N ARG A 310 16.60 12.86 8.09
CA ARG A 310 17.75 13.38 7.35
C ARG A 310 18.24 12.43 6.27
N TYR A 311 17.89 11.15 6.40
CA TYR A 311 18.29 10.13 5.45
C TYR A 311 17.24 9.03 5.34
N CYS A 312 17.31 8.35 4.21
CA CYS A 312 16.51 7.21 3.86
C CYS A 312 17.38 5.95 3.90
N ILE A 313 16.84 4.89 4.49
CA ILE A 313 17.30 3.53 4.22
C ILE A 313 16.19 2.80 3.45
N SER A 314 16.59 2.18 2.34
CA SER A 314 15.72 1.44 1.45
C SER A 314 16.44 0.18 0.98
N THR A 315 15.69 -0.90 0.85
CA THR A 315 16.20 -2.22 0.42
C THR A 315 17.24 -2.82 1.38
N GLY A 316 17.42 -4.13 1.34
CA GLY A 316 18.48 -4.81 2.08
C GLY A 316 18.33 -4.90 3.60
N SER A 317 19.29 -5.57 4.22
CA SER A 317 19.27 -5.86 5.66
C SER A 317 20.03 -4.81 6.47
N VAL A 318 19.59 -3.55 6.39
CA VAL A 318 20.32 -2.39 6.94
C VAL A 318 19.63 -1.72 8.12
N MET A 319 18.57 -2.32 8.68
CA MET A 319 17.82 -1.77 9.83
C MET A 319 18.66 -1.44 11.08
N ARG A 320 19.90 -1.96 11.18
CA ARG A 320 20.85 -1.61 12.26
C ARG A 320 21.27 -0.13 12.23
N LEU A 321 21.13 0.49 11.05
CA LEU A 321 21.44 1.90 10.78
C LEU A 321 20.22 2.80 10.98
N CYS A 322 19.05 2.25 11.31
CA CYS A 322 17.88 3.06 11.58
C CYS A 322 18.10 3.87 12.87
N SER A 323 17.78 5.16 12.80
CA SER A 323 17.76 6.08 13.93
C SER A 323 16.48 6.91 13.89
N PRO A 324 16.19 7.72 14.93
CA PRO A 324 15.07 8.66 14.89
C PRO A 324 15.08 9.66 13.71
N GLU A 325 16.23 9.85 13.04
CA GLU A 325 16.38 10.70 11.85
C GLU A 325 16.27 9.89 10.53
N ALA A 326 15.93 8.61 10.57
CA ALA A 326 15.78 7.77 9.39
C ALA A 326 14.32 7.72 8.91
N VAL A 327 14.12 7.72 7.59
CA VAL A 327 12.92 7.14 6.96
C VAL A 327 13.26 5.77 6.41
N VAL A 328 12.37 4.79 6.61
CA VAL A 328 12.57 3.40 6.17
C VAL A 328 11.53 3.02 5.11
N TYR A 329 12.03 2.53 3.97
CA TYR A 329 11.23 1.94 2.88
C TYR A 329 11.69 0.49 2.63
N GLY A 330 11.03 -0.47 3.27
CA GLY A 330 11.22 -1.90 2.97
C GLY A 330 12.54 -2.53 3.39
N SER A 331 13.43 -1.82 4.10
CA SER A 331 14.62 -2.44 4.69
C SER A 331 14.24 -3.43 5.80
N GLY A 332 15.11 -4.40 6.06
CA GLY A 332 14.87 -5.44 7.06
C GLY A 332 16.03 -5.70 8.05
N ILE A 333 15.74 -6.51 9.06
CA ILE A 333 16.74 -6.96 10.06
C ILE A 333 17.62 -8.09 9.51
N ARG A 334 18.87 -8.19 9.97
CA ARG A 334 19.75 -9.34 9.68
C ARG A 334 19.50 -10.53 10.60
N SER A 335 19.12 -10.24 11.85
CA SER A 335 18.94 -11.22 12.92
C SER A 335 17.76 -10.88 13.82
N LYS A 336 17.15 -11.91 14.43
CA LYS A 336 15.88 -11.82 15.19
C LYS A 336 15.85 -10.77 16.29
N ASN A 337 16.98 -10.54 16.96
CA ASN A 337 17.08 -9.61 18.10
C ASN A 337 17.97 -8.39 17.80
N GLN A 338 18.11 -8.01 16.52
CA GLN A 338 18.90 -6.86 16.14
C GLN A 338 18.37 -5.58 16.83
N PRO A 339 19.20 -4.83 17.58
CA PRO A 339 18.79 -3.54 18.12
C PRO A 339 18.42 -2.57 16.99
N ILE A 340 17.32 -1.84 17.19
CA ILE A 340 16.84 -0.79 16.27
C ILE A 340 16.53 0.44 17.12
N GLU A 341 16.94 1.63 16.67
CA GLU A 341 16.41 2.89 17.17
C GLU A 341 15.38 3.41 16.16
N PRO A 342 14.06 3.15 16.37
CA PRO A 342 13.09 3.35 15.30
C PRO A 342 12.95 4.82 14.88
N GLY A 343 13.04 5.06 13.58
CA GLY A 343 12.68 6.31 12.91
C GLY A 343 11.26 6.27 12.34
N LEU A 344 11.05 7.01 11.24
CA LEU A 344 9.79 6.98 10.50
C LEU A 344 9.74 5.76 9.58
N ILE A 345 8.88 4.80 9.90
CA ILE A 345 8.73 3.58 9.10
C ILE A 345 7.56 3.72 8.14
N LYS A 346 7.83 3.72 6.83
CA LYS A 346 6.80 3.71 5.78
C LYS A 346 6.30 2.30 5.52
N PHE A 347 7.23 1.35 5.42
CA PHE A 347 6.94 -0.08 5.42
C PHE A 347 8.22 -0.88 5.73
N ALA A 348 8.07 -2.11 6.21
CA ALA A 348 9.18 -3.00 6.54
C ALA A 348 9.34 -4.09 5.48
N ARG A 349 10.49 -4.79 5.44
CA ARG A 349 10.63 -5.95 4.53
C ARG A 349 9.57 -7.03 4.74
N GLY A 350 9.22 -7.28 6.00
CA GLY A 350 8.32 -8.35 6.41
C GLY A 350 7.89 -8.30 7.87
N PRO A 351 7.04 -9.23 8.30
CA PRO A 351 6.45 -9.25 9.62
C PRO A 351 7.46 -9.48 10.75
N LEU A 352 8.59 -10.16 10.50
CA LEU A 352 9.63 -10.36 11.52
C LEU A 352 10.39 -9.05 11.77
N THR A 353 10.68 -8.29 10.71
CA THR A 353 11.24 -6.92 10.86
C THR A 353 10.27 -6.02 11.61
N ARG A 354 8.97 -6.03 11.25
CA ARG A 354 7.96 -5.24 11.97
C ARG A 354 7.89 -5.62 13.45
N ALA A 355 7.81 -6.91 13.76
CA ALA A 355 7.75 -7.38 15.14
C ALA A 355 8.94 -6.86 15.97
N GLN A 356 10.14 -6.83 15.38
CA GLN A 356 11.32 -6.29 16.04
C GLN A 356 11.26 -4.75 16.20
N ILE A 357 10.74 -4.01 15.22
CA ILE A 357 10.49 -2.56 15.35
C ILE A 357 9.55 -2.26 16.51
N LEU A 358 8.42 -2.98 16.59
CA LEU A 358 7.42 -2.83 17.66
C LEU A 358 8.02 -3.16 19.03
N LYS A 359 8.81 -4.25 19.12
CA LYS A 359 9.53 -4.65 20.33
C LYS A 359 10.53 -3.58 20.79
N CYS A 360 11.12 -2.83 19.87
CA CYS A 360 12.00 -1.70 20.15
C CYS A 360 11.23 -0.39 20.48
N GLY A 361 9.90 -0.43 20.56
CA GLY A 361 9.06 0.72 20.88
C GLY A 361 8.81 1.68 19.71
N GLY A 362 8.97 1.20 18.47
CA GLY A 362 8.65 1.94 17.25
C GLY A 362 7.24 1.69 16.76
N GLU A 363 6.78 2.54 15.84
CA GLU A 363 5.53 2.37 15.08
C GLU A 363 5.87 1.82 13.69
N CYS A 364 5.08 0.87 13.18
CA CYS A 364 5.28 0.32 11.82
C CYS A 364 3.95 -0.15 11.23
N PRO A 365 3.54 0.36 10.05
CA PRO A 365 2.34 -0.11 9.39
C PRO A 365 2.47 -1.57 8.95
N PRO A 366 1.35 -2.28 8.80
CA PRO A 366 1.33 -3.64 8.29
C PRO A 366 1.43 -3.67 6.76
N VAL A 367 2.38 -2.91 6.21
CA VAL A 367 2.76 -2.92 4.80
C VAL A 367 4.14 -3.56 4.75
N TYR A 368 4.29 -4.57 3.89
CA TYR A 368 5.48 -5.40 3.82
C TYR A 368 5.98 -5.55 2.39
N GLY A 369 7.31 -5.63 2.26
CA GLY A 369 7.96 -6.04 1.03
C GLY A 369 9.36 -5.47 0.90
N ASP A 370 10.18 -6.12 0.06
CA ASP A 370 11.47 -5.58 -0.36
C ASP A 370 11.24 -4.71 -1.62
N PRO A 371 11.78 -3.47 -1.70
CA PRO A 371 11.62 -2.61 -2.88
C PRO A 371 12.12 -3.26 -4.18
N GLY A 372 13.05 -4.23 -4.11
CA GLY A 372 13.48 -5.01 -5.27
C GLY A 372 12.35 -5.79 -5.96
N LEU A 373 11.23 -6.04 -5.27
CA LEU A 373 10.02 -6.61 -5.88
C LEU A 373 9.37 -5.69 -6.93
N LEU A 374 9.72 -4.39 -6.95
CA LEU A 374 9.22 -3.44 -7.95
C LEU A 374 10.09 -3.40 -9.23
N LEU A 375 11.27 -4.03 -9.26
CA LEU A 375 12.18 -3.99 -10.41
C LEU A 375 11.49 -4.34 -11.74
N SER A 376 10.64 -5.37 -11.76
CA SER A 376 9.94 -5.78 -12.99
C SER A 376 8.92 -4.78 -13.53
N ARG A 377 8.52 -3.76 -12.74
CA ARG A 377 7.70 -2.64 -13.21
C ARG A 377 8.52 -1.62 -14.02
N TYR A 378 9.81 -1.49 -13.71
CA TYR A 378 10.68 -0.43 -14.23
C TYR A 378 11.75 -0.93 -15.21
N TYR A 379 12.04 -2.23 -15.21
CA TYR A 379 12.98 -2.83 -16.14
C TYR A 379 12.41 -4.11 -16.74
N LYS A 380 12.37 -4.17 -18.07
CA LYS A 380 12.05 -5.38 -18.83
C LYS A 380 13.34 -5.85 -19.54
N PRO A 381 13.86 -7.05 -19.21
CA PRO A 381 15.02 -7.61 -19.88
C PRO A 381 14.79 -7.71 -21.39
N GLU A 382 15.78 -7.31 -22.18
CA GLU A 382 15.69 -7.38 -23.65
C GLU A 382 15.88 -8.81 -24.21
N ARG A 383 16.01 -9.82 -23.34
CA ARG A 383 16.33 -11.23 -23.69
C ARG A 383 17.58 -11.36 -24.56
N ARG A 384 18.61 -10.55 -24.27
CA ARG A 384 19.92 -10.61 -24.94
C ARG A 384 20.67 -11.91 -24.66
N LEU A 385 20.35 -12.58 -23.55
CA LEU A 385 20.94 -13.85 -23.16
C LEU A 385 20.02 -15.03 -23.55
N PRO A 386 20.59 -16.16 -24.00
CA PRO A 386 19.84 -17.40 -24.14
C PRO A 386 19.21 -17.81 -22.80
N SER A 387 17.99 -18.36 -22.87
CA SER A 387 17.34 -18.94 -21.71
C SER A 387 18.24 -20.01 -21.09
N THR A 388 18.31 -20.01 -19.75
CA THR A 388 19.15 -20.91 -18.97
C THR A 388 18.25 -21.80 -18.13
N ARG A 389 18.44 -23.12 -18.22
CA ARG A 389 17.63 -24.08 -17.47
C ARG A 389 17.72 -23.86 -15.96
N LEU A 390 18.93 -23.65 -15.42
CA LEU A 390 19.14 -23.43 -13.99
C LEU A 390 20.10 -22.28 -13.75
N VAL A 391 19.67 -21.28 -12.98
CA VAL A 391 20.53 -20.25 -12.43
C VAL A 391 20.83 -20.53 -10.96
N ILE A 392 22.11 -20.47 -10.59
CA ILE A 392 22.57 -20.50 -9.21
C ILE A 392 23.04 -19.08 -8.86
N ALA A 393 22.35 -18.42 -7.94
CA ALA A 393 22.69 -17.07 -7.48
C ALA A 393 23.28 -17.12 -6.06
N PRO A 394 24.59 -17.38 -5.91
CA PRO A 394 25.25 -17.44 -4.62
C PRO A 394 25.31 -16.06 -3.94
N HIS A 395 25.50 -16.04 -2.62
CA HIS A 395 25.96 -14.84 -1.94
C HIS A 395 27.31 -14.41 -2.54
N PHE A 396 27.57 -13.11 -2.69
CA PHE A 396 28.75 -12.63 -3.41
C PHE A 396 30.09 -13.14 -2.82
N THR A 397 30.12 -13.43 -1.52
CA THR A 397 31.30 -14.01 -0.85
C THR A 397 31.53 -15.50 -1.14
N GLU A 398 30.56 -16.17 -1.74
CA GLU A 398 30.58 -17.60 -2.08
C GLU A 398 30.80 -17.82 -3.59
N PHE A 399 30.79 -16.75 -4.39
CA PHE A 399 30.74 -16.83 -5.86
C PHE A 399 31.83 -17.72 -6.46
N GLU A 400 33.10 -17.48 -6.14
CA GLU A 400 34.23 -18.21 -6.72
C GLU A 400 34.12 -19.73 -6.49
N GLN A 401 33.80 -20.14 -5.26
CA GLN A 401 33.71 -21.55 -4.89
C GLN A 401 32.53 -22.24 -5.58
N ILE A 402 31.40 -21.56 -5.71
CA ILE A 402 30.22 -22.10 -6.39
C ILE A 402 30.42 -22.10 -7.91
N ARG A 403 31.06 -21.08 -8.48
CA ARG A 403 31.41 -21.05 -9.90
C ARG A 403 32.28 -22.25 -10.26
N ASP A 404 33.32 -22.52 -9.47
CA ASP A 404 34.24 -23.62 -9.74
C ASP A 404 33.56 -24.99 -9.57
N MET A 405 32.60 -25.11 -8.65
CA MET A 405 31.83 -26.33 -8.41
C MET A 405 30.92 -26.74 -9.57
N TYR A 406 30.37 -25.77 -10.30
CA TYR A 406 29.47 -26.00 -11.44
C TYR A 406 30.13 -25.61 -12.77
N LEU A 407 31.46 -25.51 -12.80
CA LEU A 407 32.20 -25.19 -14.01
C LEU A 407 32.05 -26.33 -15.03
N GLY A 408 31.66 -25.99 -16.26
CA GLY A 408 31.45 -26.95 -17.33
C GLY A 408 30.09 -27.64 -17.35
N GLU A 409 29.18 -27.29 -16.43
CA GLU A 409 27.80 -27.78 -16.46
C GLU A 409 26.99 -27.08 -17.57
N ASP A 410 26.57 -27.88 -18.55
CA ASP A 410 25.68 -27.39 -19.60
C ASP A 410 24.34 -26.94 -18.99
N GLN A 411 23.83 -25.80 -19.46
CA GLN A 411 22.54 -25.24 -19.03
C GLN A 411 22.47 -24.79 -17.55
N VAL A 412 23.61 -24.73 -16.85
CA VAL A 412 23.72 -24.10 -15.52
C VAL A 412 24.48 -22.79 -15.63
N ARG A 413 24.00 -21.74 -14.98
CA ARG A 413 24.71 -20.46 -14.87
C ARG A 413 24.85 -20.04 -13.42
N VAL A 414 26.09 -19.86 -12.97
CA VAL A 414 26.40 -19.27 -11.67
C VAL A 414 26.50 -17.75 -11.85
N VAL A 415 25.63 -17.01 -11.17
CA VAL A 415 25.51 -15.55 -11.28
C VAL A 415 26.40 -14.86 -10.25
N ASP A 416 27.21 -13.89 -10.69
CA ASP A 416 28.01 -13.08 -9.79
C ASP A 416 27.16 -11.96 -9.17
N MET A 417 26.69 -12.17 -7.94
CA MET A 417 25.95 -11.14 -7.18
C MET A 417 26.83 -9.99 -6.69
N GLY A 418 28.15 -10.06 -6.90
CA GLY A 418 29.16 -9.06 -6.54
C GLY A 418 29.76 -8.31 -7.73
N CYS A 419 29.19 -8.44 -8.93
CA CYS A 419 29.75 -7.86 -10.16
C CYS A 419 29.57 -6.34 -10.28
N GLY A 420 28.70 -5.73 -9.47
CA GLY A 420 28.36 -4.31 -9.57
C GLY A 420 27.43 -3.96 -10.74
N ASP A 421 26.80 -4.94 -11.39
CA ASP A 421 25.89 -4.73 -12.52
C ASP A 421 24.52 -5.37 -12.25
N LEU A 422 23.58 -4.55 -11.77
CA LEU A 422 22.22 -4.98 -11.47
C LEU A 422 21.45 -5.45 -12.71
N LEU A 423 21.57 -4.73 -13.83
CA LEU A 423 20.80 -5.05 -15.04
C LEU A 423 21.27 -6.38 -15.63
N HIS A 424 22.58 -6.62 -15.65
CA HIS A 424 23.15 -7.88 -16.08
C HIS A 424 22.65 -9.06 -15.24
N VAL A 425 22.63 -8.92 -13.91
CA VAL A 425 22.10 -9.95 -13.01
C VAL A 425 20.61 -10.17 -13.23
N ILE A 426 19.83 -9.10 -13.43
CA ILE A 426 18.41 -9.22 -13.76
C ILE A 426 18.22 -9.99 -15.06
N GLU A 427 18.97 -9.67 -16.14
CA GLU A 427 18.86 -10.40 -17.41
C GLU A 427 19.14 -11.90 -17.23
N GLN A 428 20.14 -12.26 -16.42
CA GLN A 428 20.47 -13.66 -16.15
C GLN A 428 19.38 -14.38 -15.36
N ILE A 429 18.83 -13.75 -14.32
CA ILE A 429 17.80 -14.35 -13.46
C ILE A 429 16.45 -14.42 -14.16
N ALA A 430 16.02 -13.33 -14.80
CA ALA A 430 14.68 -13.20 -15.39
C ALA A 430 14.48 -14.07 -16.65
N THR A 431 15.55 -14.57 -17.26
CA THR A 431 15.51 -15.46 -18.43
C THR A 431 15.69 -16.94 -18.07
N ALA A 432 15.82 -17.27 -16.79
CA ALA A 432 16.01 -18.63 -16.32
C ALA A 432 14.68 -19.39 -16.17
N ASP A 433 14.70 -20.71 -16.35
CA ASP A 433 13.53 -21.55 -16.06
C ASP A 433 13.31 -21.70 -14.55
N ARG A 434 14.42 -21.81 -13.80
CA ARG A 434 14.48 -22.01 -12.35
C ARG A 434 15.72 -21.36 -11.74
N VAL A 435 15.58 -20.90 -10.50
CA VAL A 435 16.68 -20.31 -9.71
C VAL A 435 16.86 -21.06 -8.39
N VAL A 436 18.10 -21.30 -8.00
CA VAL A 436 18.47 -21.59 -6.61
C VAL A 436 19.39 -20.49 -6.11
N SER A 437 19.20 -20.01 -4.89
CA SER A 437 19.97 -18.86 -4.41
C SER A 437 20.30 -18.92 -2.92
N SER A 438 21.56 -18.64 -2.57
CA SER A 438 21.99 -18.32 -1.20
C SER A 438 22.07 -16.81 -0.95
N SER A 439 21.76 -15.99 -1.97
CA SER A 439 21.61 -14.54 -1.87
C SER A 439 20.15 -14.15 -1.68
N LEU A 440 19.83 -13.33 -0.66
CA LEU A 440 18.47 -12.83 -0.49
C LEU A 440 17.99 -12.05 -1.73
N HIS A 441 18.83 -11.17 -2.28
CA HIS A 441 18.40 -10.38 -3.44
C HIS A 441 18.35 -11.22 -4.73
N GLY A 442 19.07 -12.34 -4.83
CA GLY A 442 18.83 -13.30 -5.91
C GLY A 442 17.40 -13.85 -5.85
N ILE A 443 16.89 -14.14 -4.65
CA ILE A 443 15.50 -14.55 -4.41
C ILE A 443 14.52 -13.40 -4.68
N VAL A 444 14.80 -12.17 -4.20
CA VAL A 444 13.93 -11.01 -4.42
C VAL A 444 13.80 -10.70 -5.92
N ILE A 445 14.90 -10.68 -6.66
CA ILE A 445 14.91 -10.44 -8.12
C ILE A 445 14.12 -11.55 -8.83
N ALA A 446 14.36 -12.82 -8.51
CA ALA A 446 13.61 -13.92 -9.12
C ALA A 446 12.09 -13.78 -8.87
N ASN A 447 11.68 -13.44 -7.64
CA ASN A 447 10.27 -13.17 -7.32
C ASN A 447 9.71 -11.97 -8.12
N SER A 448 10.46 -10.87 -8.21
CA SER A 448 10.08 -9.67 -8.98
C SER A 448 9.71 -10.01 -10.43
N TYR A 449 10.47 -10.91 -11.05
CA TYR A 449 10.28 -11.39 -12.42
C TYR A 449 9.44 -12.66 -12.55
N GLN A 450 8.83 -13.14 -11.46
CA GLN A 450 8.00 -14.36 -11.42
C GLN A 450 8.75 -15.63 -11.89
N VAL A 451 10.06 -15.68 -11.68
CA VAL A 451 10.89 -16.86 -11.93
C VAL A 451 10.91 -17.73 -10.68
N PRO A 452 10.52 -19.02 -10.77
CA PRO A 452 10.49 -19.87 -9.59
C PRO A 452 11.87 -20.05 -8.96
N VAL A 453 11.93 -19.87 -7.65
CA VAL A 453 13.18 -19.83 -6.89
C VAL A 453 13.13 -20.64 -5.60
N ARG A 454 14.24 -21.30 -5.25
CA ARG A 454 14.41 -21.97 -3.95
C ARG A 454 15.66 -21.47 -3.23
N TRP A 455 15.52 -21.32 -1.92
CA TRP A 455 16.64 -20.98 -1.05
C TRP A 455 17.55 -22.19 -0.85
N ILE A 456 18.85 -21.98 -1.03
CA ILE A 456 19.92 -22.94 -0.76
C ILE A 456 20.93 -22.30 0.17
N GLN A 457 21.53 -23.09 1.05
CA GLN A 457 22.58 -22.65 1.96
C GLN A 457 23.86 -23.45 1.69
N PHE A 458 24.92 -22.76 1.24
CA PHE A 458 26.24 -23.37 0.97
C PHE A 458 27.22 -23.24 2.13
N SER A 459 27.02 -22.25 3.00
CA SER A 459 27.85 -22.04 4.19
C SER A 459 27.05 -21.45 5.36
N ASP A 460 27.63 -21.51 6.55
CA ASP A 460 27.19 -20.82 7.77
C ASP A 460 27.88 -19.44 7.96
N LYS A 461 28.68 -19.02 6.97
CA LYS A 461 29.51 -17.79 7.04
C LYS A 461 28.73 -16.52 6.68
N ILE A 462 27.57 -16.66 6.06
CA ILE A 462 26.72 -15.51 5.70
C ILE A 462 26.18 -14.87 6.99
N GLN A 463 26.46 -13.58 7.19
CA GLN A 463 26.01 -12.85 8.37
C GLN A 463 24.48 -12.89 8.55
N GLY A 464 24.06 -13.17 9.79
CA GLY A 464 22.66 -13.24 10.20
C GLY A 464 22.33 -14.59 10.84
N ASP A 465 21.05 -14.81 11.14
CA ASP A 465 20.50 -16.08 11.65
C ASP A 465 19.43 -16.65 10.71
N ASN A 466 19.55 -16.33 9.41
CA ASN A 466 18.56 -16.60 8.36
C ASN A 466 17.22 -15.86 8.48
N THR A 467 17.00 -15.02 9.51
CA THR A 467 15.77 -14.21 9.66
C THR A 467 15.41 -13.46 8.38
N LYS A 468 16.41 -12.92 7.65
CA LYS A 468 16.17 -12.14 6.43
C LYS A 468 15.42 -12.90 5.32
N PHE A 469 15.63 -14.23 5.21
CA PHE A 469 14.94 -15.07 4.23
C PHE A 469 13.52 -15.37 4.68
N HIS A 470 13.35 -15.80 5.92
CA HIS A 470 12.05 -16.08 6.52
C HIS A 470 11.13 -14.86 6.51
N ASP A 471 11.70 -13.67 6.76
CA ASP A 471 11.00 -12.38 6.76
C ASP A 471 10.48 -12.02 5.35
N HIS A 472 11.30 -12.25 4.31
CA HIS A 472 10.89 -12.05 2.91
C HIS A 472 9.85 -13.08 2.47
N PHE A 473 10.02 -14.36 2.81
CA PHE A 473 9.03 -15.38 2.46
C PHE A 473 7.67 -15.11 3.11
N ALA A 474 7.67 -14.69 4.37
CA ALA A 474 6.45 -14.29 5.05
C ALA A 474 5.79 -13.05 4.41
N SER A 475 6.56 -12.08 3.88
CA SER A 475 5.98 -10.90 3.23
C SER A 475 5.33 -11.18 1.88
N ILE A 476 5.79 -12.21 1.17
CA ILE A 476 5.20 -12.66 -0.11
C ILE A 476 4.17 -13.79 0.07
N GLY A 477 3.79 -14.10 1.31
CA GLY A 477 2.83 -15.17 1.66
C GLY A 477 3.31 -16.58 1.32
N ARG A 478 4.63 -16.79 1.19
CA ARG A 478 5.23 -18.10 0.97
C ARG A 478 5.44 -18.82 2.32
N PRO A 479 5.00 -20.08 2.47
CA PRO A 479 5.30 -20.88 3.65
C PRO A 479 6.79 -20.97 3.91
N ASN A 480 7.16 -21.07 5.18
CA ASN A 480 8.56 -21.10 5.56
C ASN A 480 9.17 -22.49 5.26
N GLU A 481 9.82 -22.62 4.11
CA GLU A 481 10.54 -23.82 3.72
C GLU A 481 11.97 -23.80 4.26
N MET A 482 12.46 -24.96 4.68
CA MET A 482 13.89 -25.12 4.98
C MET A 482 14.70 -24.94 3.70
N ALA A 483 15.85 -24.26 3.83
CA ALA A 483 16.83 -24.18 2.77
C ALA A 483 17.21 -25.58 2.29
N ILE A 484 17.53 -25.70 0.99
CA ILE A 484 18.34 -26.84 0.54
C ILE A 484 19.66 -26.77 1.31
N ASN A 485 19.98 -27.82 2.05
CA ASN A 485 21.22 -27.90 2.78
C ASN A 485 22.34 -28.37 1.85
N ALA A 486 23.27 -27.46 1.55
CA ALA A 486 24.50 -27.72 0.83
C ALA A 486 25.70 -27.14 1.61
N ILE A 487 25.57 -27.06 2.95
CA ILE A 487 26.60 -26.54 3.86
C ILE A 487 27.91 -27.30 3.64
N GLU A 488 29.04 -26.64 3.93
CA GLU A 488 30.38 -27.12 3.58
C GLU A 488 30.59 -27.26 2.06
N PHE A 489 29.84 -26.48 1.27
CA PHE A 489 29.94 -26.47 -0.19
C PHE A 489 29.71 -27.87 -0.79
N GLN A 490 28.73 -28.61 -0.26
CA GLN A 490 28.35 -29.89 -0.82
C GLN A 490 27.74 -29.69 -2.22
N ARG A 491 28.42 -30.21 -3.26
CA ARG A 491 27.89 -30.20 -4.63
C ARG A 491 26.64 -31.09 -4.71
N LEU A 492 25.59 -30.54 -5.29
CA LEU A 492 24.35 -31.26 -5.61
C LEU A 492 24.21 -31.29 -7.14
N GLU A 493 23.71 -32.41 -7.68
CA GLU A 493 23.51 -32.49 -9.14
C GLU A 493 22.50 -31.44 -9.63
N PRO A 494 22.76 -30.76 -10.76
CA PRO A 494 21.86 -29.74 -11.30
C PRO A 494 20.42 -30.22 -11.48
N ASP A 495 20.22 -31.49 -11.87
CA ASP A 495 18.90 -32.09 -12.01
C ASP A 495 18.14 -32.22 -10.69
N ILE A 496 18.87 -32.47 -9.58
CA ILE A 496 18.29 -32.51 -8.23
C ILE A 496 17.86 -31.10 -7.83
N LEU A 497 18.73 -30.11 -8.04
CA LEU A 497 18.42 -28.71 -7.78
C LEU A 497 17.22 -28.24 -8.59
N PHE A 498 17.20 -28.50 -9.90
CA PHE A 498 16.10 -28.12 -10.79
C PHE A 498 14.76 -28.70 -10.35
N LYS A 499 14.70 -30.02 -10.09
CA LYS A 499 13.46 -30.70 -9.64
C LYS A 499 12.99 -30.23 -8.27
N SER A 500 13.87 -29.65 -7.46
CA SER A 500 13.53 -29.13 -6.14
C SER A 500 12.80 -27.78 -6.17
N VAL A 501 12.77 -27.07 -7.32
CA VAL A 501 12.20 -25.72 -7.43
C VAL A 501 10.82 -25.77 -8.10
N TYR A 502 9.81 -25.30 -7.37
CA TYR A 502 8.42 -25.27 -7.83
C TYR A 502 7.92 -23.83 -7.99
N ALA A 503 7.02 -23.63 -8.97
CA ALA A 503 6.35 -22.36 -9.14
C ALA A 503 5.35 -22.11 -8.00
N TYR A 504 5.19 -20.86 -7.60
CA TYR A 504 4.22 -20.41 -6.62
C TYR A 504 3.74 -19.01 -6.98
N GLU A 505 2.52 -18.68 -6.54
CA GLU A 505 1.98 -17.33 -6.66
C GLU A 505 2.43 -16.47 -5.49
N LEU A 506 2.79 -15.22 -5.77
CA LEU A 506 3.09 -14.24 -4.75
C LEU A 506 1.78 -13.73 -4.16
N ASN A 507 1.58 -13.90 -2.85
CA ASN A 507 0.47 -13.28 -2.14
C ASN A 507 0.94 -11.98 -1.49
N ILE A 508 1.09 -10.95 -2.32
CA ILE A 508 1.54 -9.62 -1.91
C ILE A 508 0.92 -8.54 -2.81
N ASP A 509 0.50 -7.44 -2.20
CA ASP A 509 0.02 -6.26 -2.93
C ASP A 509 1.21 -5.34 -3.27
N LEU A 510 1.75 -5.50 -4.49
CA LEU A 510 2.82 -4.66 -5.00
C LEU A 510 2.38 -3.20 -5.21
N ASN A 511 1.08 -2.92 -5.40
CA ASN A 511 0.59 -1.54 -5.50
C ASN A 511 0.72 -0.84 -4.16
N ARG A 512 0.46 -1.55 -3.06
CA ARG A 512 0.63 -1.01 -1.72
C ARG A 512 2.08 -0.65 -1.39
N ILE A 513 3.04 -1.46 -1.85
CA ILE A 513 4.47 -1.13 -1.74
C ILE A 513 4.77 0.12 -2.58
N GLN A 514 4.36 0.11 -3.85
CA GLN A 514 4.57 1.25 -4.75
C GLN A 514 3.97 2.55 -4.19
N ASP A 515 2.83 2.47 -3.53
CA ASP A 515 2.13 3.60 -2.92
C ASP A 515 2.84 4.20 -1.71
N GLU A 516 3.66 3.40 -1.02
CA GLU A 516 4.48 3.87 0.09
C GLU A 516 5.86 4.34 -0.37
N MET A 517 6.32 4.00 -1.58
CA MET A 517 7.63 4.41 -2.07
C MET A 517 7.76 5.93 -2.19
N PHE A 518 8.98 6.43 -2.04
CA PHE A 518 9.33 7.85 -2.24
C PHE A 518 9.30 8.29 -3.72
N PHE A 519 8.87 7.41 -4.62
CA PHE A 519 8.76 7.66 -6.06
C PHE A 519 7.55 6.92 -6.65
N ASP A 520 7.12 7.36 -7.83
CA ASP A 520 6.17 6.66 -8.69
C ASP A 520 6.69 6.62 -10.14
N SER A 521 5.80 6.41 -11.12
CA SER A 521 6.17 6.38 -12.55
C SER A 521 6.66 7.72 -13.10
N ASN A 522 6.41 8.83 -12.39
CA ASN A 522 6.77 10.19 -12.79
C ASN A 522 8.03 10.70 -12.07
N GLY A 523 8.66 9.87 -11.23
CA GLY A 523 9.87 10.20 -10.49
C GLY A 523 9.61 10.42 -9.00
N PHE A 524 10.33 11.37 -8.39
CA PHE A 524 10.15 11.66 -6.96
C PHE A 524 8.73 12.15 -6.67
N ARG A 525 8.15 11.60 -5.60
CA ARG A 525 6.91 12.12 -5.04
C ARG A 525 7.18 13.40 -4.26
N ASN A 526 6.27 14.36 -4.36
CA ASN A 526 6.34 15.57 -3.53
C ASN A 526 6.31 15.22 -2.04
N SER A 527 5.53 14.22 -1.66
CA SER A 527 5.46 13.73 -0.29
C SER A 527 6.72 13.03 0.21
N ALA A 528 7.70 12.74 -0.66
CA ALA A 528 9.04 12.32 -0.23
C ALA A 528 9.83 13.46 0.41
N TYR A 529 9.51 14.71 0.04
CA TYR A 529 10.06 15.93 0.64
C TYR A 529 9.21 16.41 1.83
N TYR A 530 7.99 15.89 1.96
CA TYR A 530 7.14 16.14 3.12
C TYR A 530 7.75 15.53 4.38
N ALA A 531 7.70 16.30 5.47
CA ALA A 531 8.32 15.96 6.75
C ALA A 531 9.84 15.86 6.68
N VAL A 532 10.50 16.37 5.63
CA VAL A 532 11.92 16.67 5.79
C VAL A 532 12.09 17.68 6.90
N ASP A 533 11.12 18.51 7.38
CA ASP A 533 11.19 19.53 8.48
C ASP A 533 10.23 19.42 9.70
N SER A 534 9.39 18.38 9.82
CA SER A 534 8.30 18.37 10.83
C SER A 534 8.59 17.62 12.13
#